data_AF-A0A1F9LP94-F1
#
_entry.id   AF-A0A1F9LP94-F1
#
_cell.length_a   1.000
_cell.length_b   1.000
_cell.length_c   1.000
_cell.angle_alpha   90.00
_cell.angle_beta   90.00
_cell.angle_gamma   90.00
#
_symmetry.space_group_name_H-M   'P 1'
#
loop_
_entity.id
_entity.type
_entity.pdbx_description
1 polymer ?
#
loop_
_entity_poly.entity_id
_entity_poly.type
_entity_poly.pdbx_seq_one_letter_code
_entity_poly.pdbx_strand_id
1 'polypeptide(L)'
;MIRRIYGPYSFTPANTKKVLASNPQITNPNRVGPGVTIAFPAMPVRLPPQFAEVFWVQTATTARLDEAYRLLRKFDGQAPPMIIIPVRAGQEGLQFTILLENYCLDEKTAKETVAALPPPLAEGAKILTGLDKRRAYFK
;
A
#
# COMPACT_ATOMS: atom_id res chain seq x y z
N MET A 1 10.94 3.85 -7.34
CA MET A 1 9.63 3.32 -7.78
C MET A 1 9.27 2.03 -7.05
N ILE A 2 9.97 0.90 -7.24
CA ILE A 2 9.64 -0.40 -6.62
C ILE A 2 9.49 -0.31 -5.08
N ARG A 3 10.42 0.37 -4.39
CA ARG A 3 10.35 0.62 -2.94
C ARG A 3 9.06 1.32 -2.49
N ARG A 4 8.46 2.16 -3.33
CA ARG A 4 7.20 2.86 -3.01
C ARG A 4 5.96 1.99 -3.23
N ILE A 5 6.06 0.95 -4.07
CA ILE A 5 4.94 0.02 -4.33
C ILE A 5 4.95 -1.13 -3.33
N TYR A 6 6.11 -1.72 -3.05
CA TYR A 6 6.23 -2.80 -2.07
C TYR A 6 6.47 -2.33 -0.63
N GLY A 7 6.72 -1.03 -0.44
CA GLY A 7 7.12 -0.46 0.84
C GLY A 7 8.61 -0.71 1.18
N PRO A 8 9.14 -0.02 2.19
CA PRO A 8 10.55 -0.07 2.56
C PRO A 8 11.00 -1.48 2.95
N TYR A 9 10.15 -2.24 3.64
CA TYR A 9 10.45 -3.59 4.12
C TYR A 9 10.34 -4.69 3.07
N SER A 10 9.99 -4.37 1.82
CA SER A 10 9.86 -5.37 0.75
C SER A 10 10.58 -4.98 -0.53
N PHE A 11 11.41 -3.96 -0.44
CA PHE A 11 12.46 -3.69 -1.41
C PHE A 11 13.66 -4.62 -1.17
N THR A 12 13.52 -5.89 -1.59
CA THR A 12 14.59 -6.89 -1.52
C THR A 12 15.10 -7.25 -2.90
N PRO A 13 16.33 -7.78 -3.04
CA PRO A 13 16.83 -8.31 -4.32
C PRO A 13 15.89 -9.37 -4.92
N ALA A 14 15.30 -10.22 -4.07
CA ALA A 14 14.36 -11.24 -4.50
C ALA A 14 13.09 -10.65 -5.15
N ASN A 15 12.49 -9.63 -4.53
CA ASN A 15 11.28 -8.99 -5.07
C ASN A 15 11.60 -8.16 -6.31
N THR A 16 12.77 -7.51 -6.33
CA THR A 16 13.26 -6.79 -7.52
C THR A 16 13.43 -7.75 -8.71
N LYS A 17 13.99 -8.94 -8.49
CA LYS A 17 14.12 -9.98 -9.53
C LYS A 17 12.76 -10.45 -10.05
N LYS A 18 11.76 -10.59 -9.20
CA LYS A 18 10.39 -10.94 -9.61
C LYS A 18 9.77 -9.86 -10.48
N VAL A 19 9.91 -8.59 -10.11
CA VAL A 19 9.45 -7.46 -10.95
C VAL A 19 10.14 -7.49 -12.31
N LEU A 20 11.47 -7.65 -12.35
CA LEU A 20 12.20 -7.74 -13.61
C LEU A 20 11.76 -8.91 -14.48
N ALA A 21 11.54 -10.09 -13.88
CA ALA A 21 11.06 -11.27 -14.59
C ALA A 21 9.66 -11.06 -15.20
N SER A 22 8.78 -10.32 -14.52
CA SER A 22 7.46 -9.94 -15.05
C SER A 22 7.51 -8.83 -16.10
N ASN A 23 8.66 -8.22 -16.34
CA ASN A 23 8.83 -7.11 -17.28
C ASN A 23 10.03 -7.34 -18.23
N PRO A 24 10.00 -8.39 -19.08
CA PRO A 24 11.10 -8.72 -19.98
C PRO A 24 11.45 -7.60 -20.97
N GLN A 25 10.52 -6.68 -21.23
CA GLN A 25 10.74 -5.50 -22.07
C GLN A 25 11.69 -4.46 -21.43
N ILE A 26 11.93 -4.52 -20.12
CA ILE A 26 12.80 -3.56 -19.41
C ILE A 26 14.24 -4.09 -19.43
N THR A 27 15.03 -3.61 -20.38
CA THR A 27 16.45 -3.99 -20.52
C THR A 27 17.33 -3.37 -19.43
N ASN A 28 16.97 -2.18 -18.95
CA ASN A 28 17.66 -1.50 -17.86
C ASN A 28 16.64 -0.92 -16.85
N PRO A 29 16.52 -1.48 -15.63
CA PRO A 29 15.57 -0.99 -14.62
C PRO A 29 15.82 0.44 -14.14
N ASN A 30 17.05 0.96 -14.31
CA ASN A 30 17.38 2.33 -13.97
C ASN A 30 16.99 3.33 -15.08
N ARG A 31 16.52 2.83 -16.22
CA ARG A 31 16.10 3.63 -17.39
C ARG A 31 14.75 3.13 -17.92
N VAL A 32 13.70 3.40 -17.16
CA VAL A 32 12.32 3.21 -17.64
C VAL A 32 11.82 4.54 -18.23
N GLY A 33 11.52 4.54 -19.52
CA GLY A 33 10.97 5.71 -20.21
C GLY A 33 9.50 5.98 -19.87
N PRO A 34 9.01 7.21 -20.09
CA PRO A 34 7.58 7.52 -20.02
C PRO A 34 6.76 6.62 -20.95
N GLY A 35 5.54 6.25 -20.53
CA GLY A 35 4.62 5.42 -21.33
C GLY A 35 4.87 3.91 -21.24
N VAL A 36 5.93 3.46 -20.57
CA VAL A 36 6.18 2.04 -20.34
C VAL A 36 5.26 1.51 -19.23
N THR A 37 4.42 0.52 -19.56
CA THR A 37 3.65 -0.22 -18.57
C THR A 37 4.56 -1.20 -17.82
N ILE A 38 4.47 -1.18 -16.48
CA ILE A 38 5.25 -2.05 -15.60
C ILE A 38 4.30 -2.94 -14.80
N ALA A 39 4.45 -4.25 -14.97
CA ALA A 39 3.72 -5.26 -14.22
C ALA A 39 4.40 -5.49 -12.86
N PHE A 40 3.65 -5.26 -11.78
CA PHE A 40 4.10 -5.63 -10.44
C PHE A 40 3.45 -6.96 -10.05
N PRO A 41 4.22 -8.06 -9.89
CA PRO A 41 3.65 -9.32 -9.43
C PRO A 41 3.09 -9.15 -8.03
N ALA A 42 1.87 -9.63 -7.82
CA ALA A 42 1.22 -9.65 -6.52
C ALA A 42 1.84 -10.76 -5.66
N MET A 43 2.58 -10.38 -4.60
CA MET A 43 3.24 -11.35 -3.72
C MET A 43 2.43 -11.53 -2.44
N PRO A 44 1.87 -12.72 -2.15
CA PRO A 44 1.07 -12.91 -0.95
C PRO A 44 1.90 -12.64 0.30
N VAL A 45 1.34 -11.86 1.22
CA VAL A 45 1.94 -11.55 2.52
C VAL A 45 1.18 -12.32 3.59
N ARG A 46 1.91 -13.10 4.39
CA ARG A 46 1.41 -13.56 5.69
C ARG A 46 1.59 -12.43 6.68
N LEU A 47 0.47 -11.90 7.16
CA LEU A 47 0.48 -10.91 8.22
C LEU A 47 0.85 -11.59 9.55
N PRO A 48 1.86 -11.09 10.27
CA PRO A 48 2.11 -11.49 11.65
C PRO A 48 0.84 -11.37 12.52
N PRO A 49 0.64 -12.27 13.50
CA PRO A 49 -0.55 -12.25 14.37
C PRO A 49 -0.77 -10.91 15.07
N GLN A 50 0.29 -10.20 15.44
CA GLN A 50 0.21 -8.89 16.08
C GLN A 50 -0.48 -7.82 15.22
N PHE A 51 -0.58 -8.00 13.90
CA PHE A 51 -1.30 -7.07 13.04
C PHE A 51 -2.82 -7.26 13.05
N ALA A 52 -3.33 -8.31 13.70
CA ALA A 52 -4.75 -8.56 13.87
C ALA A 52 -5.36 -7.79 15.06
N GLU A 53 -4.54 -7.30 15.99
CA GLU A 53 -4.99 -6.69 17.27
C GLU A 53 -4.65 -5.20 17.38
N VAL A 54 -4.28 -4.57 16.26
CA VAL A 54 -3.90 -3.15 16.20
C VAL A 54 -4.89 -2.35 15.35
N PHE A 55 -4.90 -1.04 15.51
CA PHE A 55 -5.74 -0.12 14.76
C PHE A 55 -4.98 0.45 13.57
N TRP A 56 -5.41 0.13 12.36
CA TRP A 56 -4.87 0.69 11.13
C TRP A 56 -5.69 1.90 10.71
N VAL A 57 -5.02 2.94 10.21
CA VAL A 57 -5.68 4.09 9.59
C VAL A 57 -5.64 3.89 8.08
N GLN A 58 -6.77 3.54 7.50
CA GLN A 58 -6.96 3.50 6.04
C GLN A 58 -7.33 4.90 5.56
N THR A 59 -6.59 5.42 4.59
CA THR A 59 -6.85 6.76 4.04
C THR A 59 -7.67 6.73 2.76
N ALA A 60 -7.54 5.67 1.95
CA ALA A 60 -8.30 5.50 0.71
C ALA A 60 -8.28 4.04 0.22
N THR A 61 -9.19 3.73 -0.71
CA THR A 61 -9.17 2.50 -1.50
C THR A 61 -9.43 2.86 -2.95
N THR A 62 -8.69 2.25 -3.88
CA THR A 62 -8.83 2.48 -5.32
C THR A 62 -8.86 1.15 -6.08
N ALA A 63 -9.45 1.12 -7.28
CA ALA A 63 -9.38 -0.05 -8.15
C ALA A 63 -8.07 -0.10 -8.97
N ARG A 64 -7.25 0.95 -8.94
CA ARG A 64 -6.12 1.14 -9.85
C ARG A 64 -4.84 1.56 -9.13
N LEU A 65 -3.75 0.82 -9.38
CA LEU A 65 -2.45 1.11 -8.77
C LEU A 65 -1.91 2.51 -9.08
N ASP A 66 -2.17 3.03 -10.29
CA ASP A 66 -1.71 4.38 -10.66
C ASP A 66 -2.41 5.48 -9.86
N GLU A 67 -3.69 5.31 -9.52
CA GLU A 67 -4.42 6.25 -8.66
C GLU A 67 -3.88 6.20 -7.23
N ALA A 68 -3.67 5.00 -6.69
CA ALA A 68 -3.08 4.84 -5.37
C ALA A 68 -1.67 5.47 -5.30
N TYR A 69 -0.86 5.29 -6.33
CA TYR A 69 0.48 5.90 -6.41
C TYR A 69 0.44 7.42 -6.53
N ARG A 70 -0.51 7.98 -7.31
CA ARG A 70 -0.70 9.44 -7.39
C ARG A 70 -1.02 10.03 -6.02
N LEU A 71 -1.83 9.35 -5.22
CA LEU A 71 -2.18 9.78 -3.87
C LEU A 71 -0.95 9.79 -2.96
N LEU A 72 -0.15 8.71 -2.95
CA LEU A 72 1.13 8.69 -2.20
C LEU A 72 2.03 9.86 -2.57
N ARG A 73 2.15 10.17 -3.88
CA ARG A 73 3.00 11.26 -4.35
C ARG A 73 2.45 12.64 -3.95
N LYS A 74 1.13 12.81 -3.97
CA LYS A 74 0.47 14.08 -3.65
C LYS A 74 0.73 14.51 -2.21
N PHE A 75 0.79 13.55 -1.28
CA PHE A 75 0.96 13.81 0.16
C PHE A 75 2.38 13.50 0.67
N ASP A 76 3.34 13.29 -0.22
CA ASP A 76 4.73 13.05 0.13
C ASP A 76 5.29 14.26 0.92
N GLY A 77 5.75 14.01 2.14
CA GLY A 77 6.21 15.06 3.07
C GLY A 77 5.11 15.89 3.74
N GLN A 78 3.83 15.67 3.42
CA GLN A 78 2.68 16.39 4.00
C GLN A 78 1.80 15.52 4.89
N ALA A 79 1.93 14.20 4.78
CA ALA A 79 1.25 13.23 5.62
C ALA A 79 2.26 12.24 6.20
N PRO A 80 1.90 11.52 7.27
CA PRO A 80 2.69 10.37 7.74
C PRO A 80 2.94 9.38 6.59
N PRO A 81 4.04 8.59 6.65
CA PRO A 81 4.32 7.58 5.64
C PRO A 81 3.13 6.66 5.41
N MET A 82 2.84 6.40 4.13
CA MET A 82 1.72 5.57 3.70
C MET A 82 2.22 4.41 2.85
N ILE A 83 1.50 3.29 2.94
CA ILE A 83 1.76 2.07 2.17
C ILE A 83 0.53 1.70 1.34
N ILE A 84 0.77 1.17 0.15
CA ILE A 84 -0.27 0.55 -0.69
C ILE A 84 -0.27 -0.94 -0.41
N ILE A 85 -1.44 -1.47 -0.10
CA ILE A 85 -1.68 -2.89 0.07
C ILE A 85 -2.69 -3.32 -1.00
N PRO A 86 -2.25 -4.06 -2.03
CA PRO A 86 -3.18 -4.75 -2.91
C PRO A 86 -3.95 -5.81 -2.11
N VAL A 87 -5.28 -5.73 -2.19
CA VAL A 87 -6.22 -6.63 -1.52
C VAL A 87 -7.12 -7.25 -2.57
N ARG A 88 -7.24 -8.58 -2.55
CA ARG A 88 -8.28 -9.28 -3.32
C ARG A 88 -9.35 -9.77 -2.36
N ALA A 89 -10.57 -9.23 -2.52
CA ALA A 89 -11.74 -9.62 -1.75
C ALA A 89 -12.76 -10.32 -2.67
N GLY A 90 -12.76 -11.65 -2.69
CA GLY A 90 -13.74 -12.43 -3.46
C GLY A 90 -13.75 -12.14 -4.96
N GLN A 91 -14.95 -11.91 -5.51
CA GLN A 91 -15.21 -11.67 -6.95
C GLN A 91 -14.97 -10.20 -7.38
N GLU A 92 -14.73 -9.27 -6.44
CA GLU A 92 -14.64 -7.81 -6.73
C GLU A 92 -13.30 -7.38 -7.37
N GLY A 93 -12.48 -8.33 -7.80
CA GLY A 93 -11.19 -8.05 -8.43
C GLY A 93 -10.13 -7.56 -7.45
N LEU A 94 -9.06 -6.97 -7.98
CA LEU A 94 -7.94 -6.45 -7.21
C LEU A 94 -8.20 -4.99 -6.84
N GLN A 95 -8.19 -4.67 -5.55
CA GLN A 95 -8.26 -3.31 -5.03
C GLN A 95 -6.94 -2.93 -4.37
N PHE A 96 -6.67 -1.64 -4.27
CA PHE A 96 -5.47 -1.08 -3.66
C PHE A 96 -5.89 -0.23 -2.47
N THR A 97 -5.70 -0.76 -1.27
CA THR A 97 -5.96 -0.06 -0.02
C THR A 97 -4.72 0.72 0.38
N ILE A 98 -4.89 2.00 0.72
CA ILE A 98 -3.80 2.85 1.22
C ILE A 98 -3.96 2.99 2.73
N LEU A 99 -2.93 2.61 3.46
CA LEU A 99 -2.88 2.70 4.93
C LEU A 99 -1.73 3.62 5.33
N LEU A 100 -1.80 4.19 6.54
CA LEU A 100 -0.60 4.67 7.20
C LEU A 100 0.34 3.49 7.49
N GLU A 101 1.65 3.72 7.35
CA GLU A 101 2.68 2.71 7.59
C GLU A 101 2.71 2.26 9.06
N ASN A 102 2.48 3.20 9.97
CA ASN A 102 2.39 2.94 11.40
C ASN A 102 0.94 2.64 11.80
N TYR A 103 0.77 1.63 12.65
CA TYR A 103 -0.50 1.28 13.30
C TYR A 103 -0.57 1.87 14.71
N CYS A 104 -1.78 2.03 15.23
CA CYS A 104 -2.06 2.50 16.58
C CYS A 104 -2.39 1.30 17.48
N LEU A 105 -2.00 1.37 18.76
CA LEU A 105 -2.27 0.28 19.72
C LEU A 105 -3.66 0.41 20.37
N ASP A 106 -4.26 1.58 20.29
CA ASP A 106 -5.56 1.88 20.86
C ASP A 106 -6.38 2.79 19.93
N GLU A 107 -7.69 2.78 20.12
CA GLU A 107 -8.64 3.52 19.29
C GLU A 107 -8.54 5.04 19.47
N LYS A 108 -8.15 5.52 20.65
CA LYS A 108 -8.01 6.95 20.93
C LYS A 108 -6.87 7.54 20.11
N THR A 109 -5.71 6.89 20.13
CA THR A 109 -4.55 7.26 19.31
C THR A 109 -4.88 7.21 17.82
N ALA A 110 -5.68 6.24 17.38
CA ALA A 110 -6.13 6.16 15.98
C ALA A 110 -7.00 7.36 15.58
N LYS A 111 -7.93 7.79 16.45
CA LYS A 111 -8.76 8.99 16.22
C LYS A 111 -7.94 10.26 16.18
N GLU A 112 -6.99 10.43 17.10
CA GLU A 112 -6.07 11.56 17.11
C GLU A 112 -5.21 11.59 15.84
N THR A 113 -4.75 10.43 15.39
CA THR A 113 -3.99 10.29 14.15
C THR A 113 -4.82 10.73 12.94
N VAL A 114 -6.09 10.31 12.86
CA VAL A 114 -7.01 10.75 11.79
C VAL A 114 -7.23 12.27 11.83
N ALA A 115 -7.41 12.84 13.03
CA ALA A 115 -7.60 14.29 13.19
C ALA A 115 -6.37 15.11 12.79
N ALA A 116 -5.17 14.53 12.89
CA ALA A 116 -3.92 15.16 12.47
C ALA A 116 -3.63 15.02 10.96
N LEU A 117 -4.44 14.27 10.21
CA LEU A 117 -4.26 14.13 8.76
C LEU A 117 -4.65 15.42 8.01
N PRO A 118 -4.03 15.69 6.85
CA PRO A 118 -4.52 16.69 5.92
C PRO A 118 -6.02 16.48 5.63
N PRO A 119 -6.84 17.55 5.53
CA PRO A 119 -8.29 17.41 5.40
C PRO A 119 -8.77 16.44 4.30
N PRO A 120 -8.16 16.40 3.09
CA PRO A 120 -8.61 15.46 2.06
C PRO A 120 -8.34 13.98 2.40
N LEU A 121 -7.39 13.69 3.29
CA LEU A 121 -7.15 12.33 3.79
C LEU A 121 -8.04 12.01 4.98
N ALA A 122 -8.27 12.98 5.87
CA ALA A 122 -9.11 12.80 7.06
C ALA A 122 -10.56 12.50 6.68
N GLU A 123 -11.11 13.15 5.66
CA GLU A 123 -12.51 13.00 5.22
C GLU A 123 -12.84 11.56 4.77
N GLY A 124 -11.89 10.89 4.11
CA GLY A 124 -12.03 9.51 3.65
C GLY A 124 -11.47 8.46 4.60
N ALA A 125 -10.90 8.88 5.74
CA ALA A 125 -10.17 7.99 6.62
C ALA A 125 -11.09 7.04 7.38
N LYS A 126 -10.68 5.77 7.47
CA LYS A 126 -11.35 4.73 8.24
C LYS A 126 -10.36 4.08 9.20
N ILE A 127 -10.78 3.89 10.44
CA ILE A 127 -10.04 3.10 11.41
C ILE A 127 -10.46 1.64 11.22
N LEU A 128 -9.48 0.76 11.01
CA LEU A 128 -9.67 -0.68 10.87
C LEU A 128 -9.08 -1.38 12.08
N THR A 129 -9.86 -2.24 12.73
CA THR A 129 -9.36 -3.13 13.80
C THR A 129 -8.76 -4.37 13.15
N GLY A 130 -7.43 -4.41 13.13
CA GLY A 130 -6.67 -5.42 12.41
C GLY A 130 -6.88 -5.37 10.90
N LEU A 131 -6.20 -6.26 10.20
CA LEU A 131 -6.46 -6.55 8.80
C LEU A 131 -7.28 -7.83 8.70
N ASP A 132 -8.40 -7.77 7.96
CA ASP A 132 -9.33 -8.89 7.76
C ASP A 132 -8.60 -10.15 7.28
N LYS A 133 -8.62 -11.20 8.12
CA LYS A 133 -7.95 -12.49 7.86
C LYS A 133 -8.53 -13.25 6.67
N ARG A 134 -9.74 -12.88 6.20
CA ARG A 134 -10.38 -13.49 5.02
C ARG A 134 -9.88 -12.91 3.71
N ARG A 135 -9.07 -11.85 3.74
CA ARG A 135 -8.53 -11.19 2.57
C ARG A 135 -7.11 -11.65 2.28
N ALA A 136 -6.83 -11.87 1.00
CA ALA A 136 -5.47 -12.08 0.54
C ALA A 136 -4.80 -10.72 0.37
N TYR A 137 -3.75 -10.49 1.17
CA TYR A 137 -2.90 -9.31 1.08
C TYR A 137 -1.72 -9.62 0.20
N PHE A 138 -1.40 -8.68 -0.67
CA PHE A 138 -0.24 -8.77 -1.52
C PHE A 138 0.71 -7.60 -1.23
N LYS A 139 1.96 -7.75 -1.62
CA LYS A 139 2.85 -6.63 -1.91
C LYS A 139 3.10 -6.65 -3.39
#